data_AF-M1EFD6-F1
#
_entry.id   AF-M1EFD6-F1
#
_cell.length_a   1.000
_cell.length_b   1.000
_cell.length_c   1.000
_cell.angle_alpha   90.00
_cell.angle_beta   90.00
_cell.angle_gamma   90.00
#
_symmetry.space_group_name_H-M   'P 1'
#
loop_
_entity.id
_entity.type
_entity.pdbx_description
1 polymer ?
#
loop_
_entity_poly.entity_id
_entity_poly.type
_entity_poly.pdbx_seq_one_letter_code
_entity_poly.pdbx_strand_id
1 'polypeptide(L)'
;VLEDTCRRQDFNPSEYDLKFQRNVLDLSLQWRFANLPNNAKLEMVPVSRSREGPENTVRIALQLDDGSRLQDTFCSGQTLWELLSHFAQTRECLEPPSEASPVCVYMRDEVAGRASLKATT
;
A
#
# COMPACT_ATOMS: atom_id res chain seq x y z
N VAL A 1 9.03 13.41 -6.08
CA VAL A 1 10.38 13.83 -6.54
C VAL A 1 11.12 12.67 -7.16
N LEU A 2 11.30 11.56 -6.43
CA LEU A 2 11.93 10.36 -7.00
C LEU A 2 11.14 9.85 -8.23
N GLU A 3 9.84 9.64 -8.12
CA GLU A 3 8.99 9.20 -9.24
C GLU A 3 9.09 10.10 -10.49
N ASP A 4 9.10 11.43 -10.32
CA ASP A 4 9.25 12.37 -11.45
C ASP A 4 10.61 12.21 -12.13
N THR A 5 11.67 12.03 -11.33
CA THR A 5 13.04 11.86 -11.85
C THR A 5 13.21 10.50 -12.54
N CYS A 6 12.69 9.45 -11.92
CA CYS A 6 12.63 8.09 -12.45
C CYS A 6 11.86 8.04 -13.78
N ARG A 7 10.71 8.72 -13.88
CA ARG A 7 9.93 8.82 -15.12
C ARG A 7 10.69 9.54 -16.25
N ARG A 8 11.51 10.56 -15.92
CA ARG A 8 12.32 11.28 -16.92
C ARG A 8 13.54 10.50 -17.40
N GLN A 9 14.03 9.57 -16.58
CA GLN A 9 15.29 8.86 -16.81
C GLN A 9 15.07 7.36 -17.10
N ASP A 10 13.82 6.92 -17.23
CA ASP A 10 13.42 5.52 -17.44
C ASP A 10 13.97 4.56 -16.35
N PHE A 11 14.04 5.05 -15.10
CA PHE A 11 14.46 4.25 -13.96
C PHE A 11 13.26 3.82 -13.11
N ASN A 12 13.34 2.63 -12.52
CA ASN A 12 12.26 2.10 -11.69
C ASN A 12 12.30 2.72 -10.28
N PRO A 13 11.32 3.51 -9.83
CA PRO A 13 11.37 4.21 -8.54
C PRO A 13 11.44 3.28 -7.32
N SER A 14 11.11 2.00 -7.48
CA SER A 14 11.25 0.97 -6.44
C SER A 14 12.70 0.52 -6.20
N GLU A 15 13.60 0.76 -7.16
CA GLU A 15 14.99 0.30 -7.12
C GLU A 15 15.98 1.40 -6.72
N TYR A 16 15.49 2.63 -6.48
CA TYR A 16 16.34 3.77 -6.13
C TYR A 16 15.83 4.48 -4.87
N ASP A 17 16.76 5.04 -4.10
CA ASP A 17 16.49 5.94 -2.99
C ASP A 17 17.13 7.31 -3.26
N LEU A 18 16.63 8.33 -2.57
CA LEU A 18 17.25 9.65 -2.56
C LEU A 18 18.17 9.77 -1.36
N LYS A 19 19.40 10.21 -1.60
CA LYS A 19 20.39 10.46 -0.57
C LYS A 19 20.79 11.93 -0.59
N PHE A 20 20.93 12.52 0.59
CA PHE A 20 21.53 13.83 0.77
C PHE A 20 22.75 13.70 1.68
N GLN A 21 23.94 13.92 1.12
CA GLN A 21 25.23 13.82 1.82
C GLN A 21 25.48 12.42 2.43
N ARG A 22 25.13 12.23 3.71
CA ARG A 22 25.27 10.95 4.44
C ARG A 22 23.93 10.32 4.82
N ASN A 23 22.81 11.02 4.62
CA ASN A 23 21.49 10.56 5.02
C ASN A 23 20.71 10.04 3.81
N VAL A 24 20.26 8.80 3.87
CA VAL A 24 19.23 8.29 2.96
C VAL A 24 17.91 8.89 3.42
N LEU A 25 17.22 9.54 2.49
CA LEU A 25 15.94 10.18 2.76
C LEU A 25 14.84 9.16 2.81
N ASP A 26 13.98 9.29 3.81
CA ASP A 26 12.75 8.53 3.85
C ASP A 26 11.74 9.13 2.86
N LEU A 27 11.34 8.35 1.85
CA LEU A 27 10.43 8.80 0.80
C LEU A 27 8.97 8.92 1.26
N SER A 28 8.63 8.44 2.47
CA SER A 28 7.30 8.62 3.08
C SER A 28 7.18 9.97 3.82
N LEU A 29 8.32 10.57 4.19
CA LEU A 29 8.35 11.88 4.83
C LEU A 29 8.12 13.02 3.81
N GLN A 30 7.39 14.04 4.25
CA GLN A 30 7.27 15.27 3.47
C GLN A 30 8.62 15.99 3.38
N TRP A 31 8.87 16.67 2.25
CA TRP A 31 10.12 17.38 1.96
C TRP A 31 10.63 18.29 3.10
N ARG A 32 9.70 18.97 3.79
CA ARG A 32 10.00 19.85 4.92
C ARG A 32 10.60 19.15 6.14
N PHE A 33 10.35 17.84 6.30
CA PHE A 33 10.89 17.01 7.38
C PHE A 33 12.15 16.27 6.98
N ALA A 34 12.51 16.30 5.69
CA ALA A 34 13.73 15.68 5.17
C ALA A 34 15.02 16.44 5.55
N ASN A 35 14.92 17.52 6.35
CA ASN A 35 16.04 18.39 6.76
C ASN A 35 16.91 18.86 5.58
N LEU A 36 16.28 19.15 4.44
CA LEU A 36 16.96 19.58 3.23
C LEU A 36 17.09 21.11 3.20
N PRO A 37 18.31 21.66 3.07
CA PRO A 37 18.48 23.09 2.82
C PRO A 37 17.94 23.49 1.45
N ASN A 38 17.66 24.79 1.28
CA ASN A 38 17.30 25.33 -0.04
C ASN A 38 18.42 25.03 -1.06
N ASN A 39 18.04 24.60 -2.26
CA ASN A 39 18.95 24.14 -3.32
C ASN A 39 19.82 22.91 -2.96
N ALA A 40 19.33 22.05 -2.06
CA ALA A 40 19.94 20.76 -1.80
C ALA A 40 20.05 19.93 -3.10
N LYS A 41 21.26 19.43 -3.39
CA LYS A 41 21.49 18.47 -4.47
C LYS A 41 21.32 17.06 -3.91
N LEU A 42 20.33 16.34 -4.43
CA LEU A 42 20.08 14.96 -4.06
C LEU A 42 20.80 14.01 -5.01
N GLU A 43 21.30 12.92 -4.47
CA GLU A 43 21.89 11.82 -5.22
C GLU A 43 20.88 10.68 -5.28
N MET A 44 20.63 10.14 -6.48
CA MET A 44 19.91 8.88 -6.62
C MET A 44 20.89 7.73 -6.41
N VAL A 45 20.63 6.89 -5.42
CA VAL A 45 21.42 5.71 -5.13
C VAL A 45 20.56 4.46 -5.30
N PRO A 46 21.11 3.33 -5.78
CA PRO A 46 20.36 2.09 -5.81
C PRO A 46 19.95 1.71 -4.38
N VAL A 47 18.72 1.23 -4.25
CA VAL A 47 18.11 0.87 -2.97
C VAL A 47 18.99 -0.16 -2.27
N SER A 48 19.38 0.10 -1.01
CA SER A 48 20.22 -0.84 -0.25
C SER A 48 19.42 -2.04 0.27
N ARG A 49 18.08 -1.92 0.31
CA ARG A 49 17.12 -2.98 0.60
C ARG A 49 15.91 -2.81 -0.32
N SER A 50 15.63 -3.78 -1.19
CA SER A 50 14.44 -3.75 -2.05
C SER A 50 13.19 -3.41 -1.23
N ARG A 51 12.47 -2.36 -1.65
CA ARG A 51 11.18 -1.96 -1.06
C ARG A 51 10.08 -3.01 -1.24
N GLU A 52 10.32 -3.98 -2.12
CA GLU A 52 9.50 -5.17 -2.37
C GLU A 52 9.83 -6.34 -1.44
N GLY A 53 10.70 -6.14 -0.45
CA GLY A 53 10.97 -7.15 0.58
C GLY A 53 9.74 -7.42 1.46
N PRO A 54 9.73 -8.57 2.18
CA PRO A 54 8.68 -8.97 3.12
C PRO A 54 8.44 -7.99 4.29
N GLU A 55 9.12 -6.84 4.30
CA GLU A 55 8.95 -5.77 5.29
C GLU A 55 7.78 -4.83 4.95
N ASN A 56 7.16 -4.93 3.77
CA ASN A 56 5.96 -4.14 3.42
C ASN A 56 4.65 -4.86 3.79
N THR A 57 4.65 -5.53 4.95
CA THR A 57 3.46 -6.15 5.51
C THR A 57 2.68 -5.14 6.34
N VAL A 58 1.40 -4.97 6.02
CA VAL A 58 0.44 -4.16 6.76
C VAL A 58 -0.47 -5.05 7.57
N ARG A 59 -0.71 -4.68 8.83
CA ARG A 59 -1.70 -5.36 9.66
C ARG A 59 -3.06 -4.72 9.42
N ILE A 60 -4.01 -5.50 8.93
CA ILE A 60 -5.35 -5.02 8.63
C ILE A 60 -6.33 -5.68 9.58
N ALA A 61 -7.22 -4.88 10.15
CA ALA A 61 -8.32 -5.37 10.96
C ALA A 61 -9.64 -5.14 10.23
N LEU A 62 -10.35 -6.23 9.95
CA LEU A 62 -11.66 -6.24 9.31
C LEU A 62 -12.74 -6.40 10.39
N GLN A 63 -13.73 -5.51 10.38
CA GLN A 63 -14.89 -5.62 11.24
C GLN A 63 -16.07 -6.17 10.43
N LEU A 64 -16.66 -7.26 10.90
CA LEU A 64 -17.85 -7.89 10.31
C LEU A 64 -19.13 -7.24 10.85
N ASP A 65 -20.24 -7.46 10.16
CA ASP A 65 -21.58 -6.98 10.55
C ASP A 65 -22.07 -7.58 11.87
N ASP A 66 -21.62 -8.80 12.20
CA ASP A 66 -21.83 -9.47 13.49
C ASP A 66 -21.11 -8.75 14.67
N GLY A 67 -20.29 -7.73 14.38
CA GLY A 67 -19.48 -7.02 15.38
C GLY A 67 -18.15 -7.72 15.69
N SER A 68 -17.94 -8.92 15.15
CA SER A 68 -16.69 -9.66 15.21
C SER A 68 -15.57 -8.92 14.48
N ARG A 69 -14.37 -8.87 15.08
CA ARG A 69 -13.19 -8.22 14.51
C ARG A 69 -12.12 -9.25 14.18
N LEU A 70 -11.84 -9.36 12.89
CA LEU A 70 -10.77 -10.14 12.33
C LEU A 70 -9.54 -9.28 12.13
N GLN A 71 -8.35 -9.85 12.30
CA GLN A 71 -7.13 -9.10 12.11
C GLN A 71 -6.02 -10.03 11.65
N ASP A 72 -5.40 -9.66 10.54
CA ASP A 72 -4.31 -10.43 9.95
C ASP A 72 -3.29 -9.51 9.30
N THR A 73 -2.20 -10.09 8.82
CA THR A 73 -1.06 -9.38 8.25
C THR A 73 -0.97 -9.69 6.76
N PHE A 74 -1.08 -8.65 5.95
CA PHE A 74 -1.14 -8.74 4.49
C PHE A 74 0.02 -7.99 3.87
N CYS A 75 0.47 -8.39 2.68
CA CYS A 75 1.43 -7.59 1.93
C CYS A 75 0.73 -6.36 1.35
N SER A 76 1.38 -5.19 1.35
CA SER A 76 0.81 -3.94 0.83
C SER A 76 0.35 -4.00 -0.64
N GLY A 77 0.84 -4.98 -1.40
CA GLY A 77 0.45 -5.21 -2.80
C GLY A 77 -0.73 -6.19 -2.98
N GLN A 78 -1.32 -6.68 -1.89
CA GLN A 78 -2.50 -7.55 -1.97
C GLN A 78 -3.78 -6.72 -2.11
N THR A 79 -4.67 -7.18 -2.99
CA THR A 79 -5.97 -6.53 -3.20
C THR A 79 -6.91 -6.79 -2.02
N LEU A 80 -7.90 -5.91 -1.82
CA LEU A 80 -8.94 -6.11 -0.80
C LEU A 80 -9.69 -7.43 -1.02
N TRP A 81 -9.84 -7.88 -2.26
CA TRP A 81 -10.45 -9.18 -2.56
C TRP A 81 -9.64 -10.36 -1.98
N GLU A 82 -8.33 -10.36 -2.16
CA GLU A 82 -7.45 -11.41 -1.61
C GLU A 82 -7.50 -11.41 -0.07
N LEU A 83 -7.54 -10.21 0.53
CA LEU A 83 -7.74 -10.04 1.96
C LEU A 83 -9.06 -10.61 2.46
N LEU A 84 -10.16 -10.32 1.76
CA LEU A 84 -11.48 -10.88 2.09
C LEU A 84 -11.55 -12.39 1.83
N SER A 85 -10.82 -12.91 0.84
CA SER A 85 -10.77 -14.35 0.60
C SER A 85 -9.92 -15.10 1.64
N HIS A 86 -9.03 -14.41 2.35
CA HIS A 86 -8.19 -15.00 3.39
C HIS A 86 -8.99 -15.40 4.63
N PHE A 87 -10.01 -14.63 4.99
CA PHE A 87 -10.85 -14.94 6.13
C PHE A 87 -11.99 -15.89 5.74
N ALA A 88 -12.10 -17.03 6.43
CA ALA A 88 -13.17 -17.99 6.19
C ALA A 88 -14.57 -17.38 6.40
N GLN A 89 -14.70 -16.48 7.39
CA GLN A 89 -15.97 -15.84 7.76
C GLN A 89 -16.50 -14.89 6.68
N THR A 90 -15.62 -14.17 5.98
CA THR A 90 -16.03 -13.37 4.81
C THR A 90 -16.24 -14.22 3.57
N ARG A 91 -15.53 -15.33 3.43
CA ARG A 91 -15.72 -16.26 2.32
C ARG A 91 -17.14 -16.81 2.29
N GLU A 92 -17.73 -17.12 3.43
CA GLU A 92 -19.14 -17.54 3.53
C GLU A 92 -20.12 -16.43 3.06
N CYS A 93 -19.85 -15.16 3.36
CA CYS A 93 -20.64 -14.02 2.85
C CYS A 93 -20.35 -13.65 1.39
N LEU A 94 -19.26 -14.16 0.80
CA LEU A 94 -18.94 -13.98 -0.63
C LEU A 94 -19.61 -15.04 -1.53
N GLU A 95 -20.17 -16.10 -0.94
CA GLU A 95 -20.76 -17.25 -1.64
C GLU A 95 -22.31 -17.32 -1.75
N PRO A 96 -23.16 -16.36 -1.31
CA PRO A 96 -24.59 -16.46 -1.62
C PRO A 96 -24.90 -16.01 -3.07
N PRO A 97 -25.75 -16.75 -3.81
CA PRO A 97 -26.14 -16.44 -5.20
C PRO A 97 -27.19 -15.33 -5.34
N SER A 98 -27.37 -14.47 -4.34
CA SER A 98 -28.46 -13.48 -4.31
C SER A 98 -27.94 -12.11 -3.90
N GLU A 99 -27.71 -11.26 -4.90
CA GLU A 99 -27.89 -9.79 -4.87
C GLU A 99 -27.21 -8.97 -3.75
N ALA A 100 -26.31 -9.55 -2.95
CA ALA A 100 -25.53 -8.83 -1.96
C ALA A 100 -24.16 -8.50 -2.55
N SER A 101 -23.95 -7.23 -2.92
CA SER A 101 -22.63 -6.76 -3.31
C SER A 101 -21.81 -6.52 -2.06
N PRO A 102 -20.66 -7.19 -1.85
CA PRO A 102 -19.81 -6.92 -0.70
C PRO A 102 -19.30 -5.48 -0.79
N VAL A 103 -19.51 -4.71 0.27
CA VAL A 103 -19.04 -3.32 0.39
C VAL A 103 -18.00 -3.28 1.49
N CYS A 104 -16.81 -2.80 1.15
CA CYS A 104 -15.75 -2.55 2.11
C CYS A 104 -15.64 -1.04 2.33
N VAL A 105 -15.79 -0.59 3.58
CA VAL A 105 -15.68 0.82 3.93
C VAL A 105 -14.38 1.04 4.67
N TYR A 106 -13.50 1.89 4.12
CA TYR A 106 -12.26 2.29 4.78
C TYR A 106 -12.23 3.82 4.91
N MET A 107 -12.20 4.30 6.15
CA MET A 107 -12.34 5.72 6.51
C MET A 107 -13.64 6.36 5.97
N ARG A 108 -13.59 6.88 4.74
CA ARG A 108 -14.69 7.56 4.02
C ARG A 108 -14.85 7.05 2.59
N ASP A 109 -14.05 6.07 2.21
CA ASP A 109 -14.08 5.47 0.89
C ASP A 109 -14.83 4.14 0.97
N GLU A 110 -15.79 3.97 0.07
CA GLU A 110 -16.63 2.79 -0.01
C GLU A 110 -16.32 2.04 -1.31
N VAL A 111 -15.69 0.87 -1.17
CA VAL A 111 -15.37 0.01 -2.29
C VAL A 111 -16.42 -1.08 -2.38
N ALA A 112 -17.37 -0.91 -3.30
CA ALA A 112 -18.47 -1.84 -3.53
C ALA A 112 -18.19 -2.76 -4.73
N GLY A 113 -18.42 -4.06 -4.54
CA GLY A 113 -18.46 -5.05 -5.61
C GLY A 113 -17.13 -5.72 -5.93
N ARG A 114 -17.22 -6.95 -6.47
CA ARG A 114 -16.07 -7.82 -6.76
C ARG A 114 -15.03 -7.21 -7.70
N ALA A 115 -15.47 -6.45 -8.70
CA ALA A 115 -14.57 -5.81 -9.67
C ALA A 115 -13.72 -4.71 -9.00
N SER A 116 -14.34 -3.85 -8.20
CA SER A 116 -13.69 -2.76 -7.49
C SER A 116 -12.71 -3.27 -6.42
N LEU A 117 -13.11 -4.31 -5.67
CA LEU A 117 -12.26 -4.95 -4.67
C LEU A 117 -11.03 -5.65 -5.26
N LYS A 118 -11.10 -6.06 -6.54
CA LYS A 118 -9.94 -6.62 -7.27
C LYS A 118 -9.08 -5.55 -7.93
N ALA A 119 -9.63 -4.37 -8.19
CA ALA A 119 -8.93 -3.27 -8.86
C ALA A 119 -8.13 -2.39 -7.88
N THR A 120 -8.23 -2.62 -6.57
CA THR A 120 -7.47 -1.91 -5.56
C THR A 120 -6.04 -2.47 -5.48
N THR A 121 -5.07 -1.72 -6.00
CA THR A 121 -3.62 -1.97 -5.90
C THR A 121 -2.90 -0.65 -5.69
#